data_AF-A0A2K2FHX2-F1
#
_entry.id   AF-A0A2K2FHX2-F1
#
_cell.length_a   1.000
_cell.length_b   1.000
_cell.length_c   1.000
_cell.angle_alpha   90.00
_cell.angle_beta   90.00
_cell.angle_gamma   90.00
#
_symmetry.space_group_name_H-M   'P 1'
#
loop_
_entity.id
_entity.type
_entity.pdbx_description
1 polymer ?
#
loop_
_entity_poly.entity_id
_entity_poly.type
_entity_poly.pdbx_seq_one_letter_code
_entity_poly.pdbx_strand_id
1 'polypeptide(L)'
;MGWIREKKWVIGCIAMAIILSVFIVNNIGIYNQNNALKKEIIRNMNAEWYQLYRLSEIIDKNYIKNDFQDSEKFQLYVNQTCHHFSYAGGSTELTVNMRNFLVLSYDPLFTDLSLEKDPLNKEKAIELLKGMNDELMSISKDIIDMKDNEKEKLLNPKTSKFIEVNARVKEFADKYAKAVYDYFRQYGK
;
A
#
# COMPACT_ATOMS: atom_id res chain seq x y z
N MET A 1 54.94 -35.79 25.24
CA MET A 1 54.18 -34.51 25.26
C MET A 1 53.30 -34.29 24.02
N GLY A 2 53.57 -34.87 22.84
CA GLY A 2 52.75 -34.67 21.64
C GLY A 2 51.30 -35.19 21.72
N TRP A 3 51.10 -36.36 22.33
CA TRP A 3 49.79 -37.05 22.35
C TRP A 3 48.68 -36.32 23.13
N ILE A 4 49.03 -35.65 24.23
CA ILE A 4 48.08 -34.82 25.01
C ILE A 4 47.73 -33.53 24.24
N ARG A 5 48.69 -32.99 23.48
CA ARG A 5 48.48 -31.81 22.64
C ARG A 5 47.51 -32.13 21.51
N GLU A 6 47.72 -33.23 20.79
CA GLU A 6 46.83 -33.69 19.71
C GLU A 6 45.39 -33.92 20.19
N LYS A 7 45.19 -34.61 21.33
CA LYS A 7 43.83 -34.82 21.87
C LYS A 7 43.11 -33.51 22.19
N LYS A 8 43.81 -32.50 22.73
CA LYS A 8 43.24 -31.18 23.00
C LYS A 8 42.85 -30.43 21.72
N TRP A 9 43.67 -30.54 20.66
CA TRP A 9 43.36 -29.98 19.34
C TRP A 9 42.13 -30.65 18.72
N VAL A 10 42.05 -31.99 18.78
CA VAL A 10 40.90 -32.76 18.25
C VAL A 10 39.62 -32.38 18.98
N ILE A 11 39.64 -32.29 20.32
CA ILE A 11 38.47 -31.84 21.12
C ILE A 11 38.07 -30.41 20.75
N GLY A 12 39.04 -29.50 20.57
CA GLY A 12 38.79 -28.14 20.11
C GLY A 12 38.13 -28.07 18.73
N CYS A 13 38.61 -28.88 17.77
CA CYS A 13 38.01 -28.99 16.45
C CYS A 13 36.58 -29.55 16.48
N ILE A 14 36.31 -30.56 17.32
CA ILE A 14 34.96 -31.13 17.50
C ILE A 14 34.02 -30.08 18.10
N ALA A 15 34.45 -29.36 19.14
CA ALA A 15 33.64 -28.30 19.75
C ALA A 15 33.33 -27.18 18.75
N MET A 16 34.32 -26.76 17.95
CA MET A 16 34.13 -25.76 16.90
C MET A 16 33.17 -26.24 15.80
N ALA A 17 33.28 -27.51 15.39
CA ALA A 17 32.37 -28.10 14.41
C ALA A 17 30.91 -28.14 14.92
N ILE A 18 30.70 -28.45 16.20
CA ILE A 18 29.37 -28.40 16.84
C ILE A 18 28.82 -26.98 16.83
N ILE A 19 29.64 -25.99 17.25
CA ILE A 19 29.24 -24.57 17.28
C ILE A 19 28.84 -24.10 15.87
N LEU A 20 29.67 -24.36 14.86
CA LEU A 20 29.38 -24.01 13.47
C LEU A 20 28.10 -24.69 12.96
N SER A 21 27.87 -25.96 13.32
CA SER A 21 26.66 -26.68 12.95
C SER A 21 25.41 -26.02 13.53
N VAL A 22 25.44 -25.62 14.81
CA VAL A 22 24.33 -24.89 15.46
C VAL A 22 24.09 -23.53 14.77
N PHE A 23 25.15 -22.79 14.43
CA PHE A 23 25.02 -21.52 13.70
C PHE A 23 24.38 -21.70 12.32
N ILE A 24 24.77 -22.74 11.57
CA ILE A 24 24.19 -23.03 10.25
C ILE A 24 22.68 -23.32 10.38
N VAL A 25 22.29 -24.18 11.32
CA VAL A 25 20.88 -24.52 11.56
C VAL A 25 20.06 -23.28 11.92
N ASN A 26 20.58 -22.43 12.82
CA ASN A 26 19.91 -21.19 13.20
C ASN A 26 19.77 -20.21 12.02
N ASN A 27 20.82 -20.04 11.21
CA ASN A 27 20.76 -19.17 10.03
C ASN A 27 19.73 -19.65 9.01
N ILE A 28 19.63 -20.97 8.78
CA ILE A 28 18.60 -21.54 7.91
C ILE A 28 17.20 -21.28 8.47
N GLY A 29 17.02 -21.42 9.79
CA GLY A 29 15.76 -21.11 10.46
C GLY A 29 15.33 -19.66 10.27
N ILE A 30 16.24 -18.71 10.51
CA ILE A 30 16.01 -17.27 10.32
C ILE A 30 15.69 -16.95 8.86
N TYR A 31 16.43 -17.54 7.92
CA TYR A 31 16.18 -17.36 6.49
C TYR A 31 14.77 -17.80 6.09
N ASN A 32 14.32 -18.96 6.57
CA ASN A 32 12.99 -19.47 6.30
C ASN A 32 11.88 -18.58 6.90
N GLN A 33 12.07 -18.11 8.14
CA GLN A 33 11.15 -17.17 8.78
C GLN A 33 11.06 -15.85 8.00
N ASN A 34 12.20 -15.28 7.58
CA ASN A 34 12.23 -14.06 6.78
C ASN A 34 11.51 -14.23 5.43
N ASN A 35 11.69 -15.37 4.77
CA ASN A 35 10.98 -15.65 3.52
C ASN A 35 9.47 -15.81 3.73
N ALA A 36 9.04 -16.43 4.83
CA ALA A 36 7.62 -16.53 5.17
C ALA A 36 7.01 -15.14 5.43
N LEU A 37 7.69 -14.31 6.22
CA LEU A 37 7.27 -12.93 6.51
C LEU A 37 7.16 -12.09 5.23
N LYS A 38 8.15 -12.16 4.32
CA LYS A 38 8.09 -11.46 3.04
C LYS A 38 6.87 -11.86 2.21
N LYS A 39 6.57 -13.16 2.12
CA LYS A 39 5.39 -13.66 1.39
C LYS A 39 4.09 -13.16 2.02
N GLU A 40 4.00 -13.17 3.35
CA GLU A 40 2.85 -12.65 4.06
C GLU A 40 2.66 -11.15 3.80
N ILE A 41 3.73 -10.36 3.88
CA ILE A 41 3.71 -8.94 3.56
C ILE A 41 3.26 -8.69 2.12
N ILE A 42 3.77 -9.44 1.13
CA ILE A 42 3.36 -9.29 -0.27
C ILE A 42 1.88 -9.61 -0.45
N ARG A 43 1.39 -10.69 0.18
CA ARG A 43 -0.04 -11.07 0.15
C ARG A 43 -0.93 -9.96 0.72
N ASN A 44 -0.50 -9.42 1.85
CA ASN A 44 -1.17 -8.35 2.57
C ASN A 44 -1.22 -7.05 1.75
N MET A 45 -0.09 -6.61 1.21
CA MET A 45 -0.01 -5.49 0.26
C MET A 45 -0.95 -5.73 -0.94
N ASN A 46 -0.91 -6.92 -1.54
CA ASN A 46 -1.77 -7.24 -2.68
C ASN A 46 -3.26 -7.17 -2.34
N ALA A 47 -3.65 -7.58 -1.12
CA ALA A 47 -5.03 -7.46 -0.66
C ALA A 47 -5.47 -6.00 -0.49
N GLU A 48 -4.63 -5.15 0.12
CA GLU A 48 -4.94 -3.72 0.27
C GLU A 48 -5.09 -3.01 -1.08
N TRP A 49 -4.13 -3.19 -2.00
CA TRP A 49 -4.23 -2.60 -3.34
C TRP A 49 -5.41 -3.15 -4.13
N TYR A 50 -5.73 -4.44 -3.98
CA TYR A 50 -6.92 -5.03 -4.59
C TYR A 50 -8.21 -4.41 -4.05
N GLN A 51 -8.29 -4.09 -2.75
CA GLN A 51 -9.44 -3.37 -2.21
C GLN A 51 -9.59 -1.98 -2.84
N LEU A 52 -8.49 -1.24 -3.07
CA LEU A 52 -8.55 0.06 -3.76
C LEU A 52 -8.98 -0.06 -5.24
N TYR A 53 -8.52 -1.10 -5.93
CA TYR A 53 -9.01 -1.42 -7.27
C TYR A 53 -10.52 -1.71 -7.27
N ARG A 54 -11.00 -2.50 -6.30
CA ARG A 54 -12.44 -2.81 -6.19
C ARG A 54 -13.27 -1.61 -5.79
N LEU A 55 -12.75 -0.74 -4.91
CA LEU A 55 -13.38 0.53 -4.57
C LEU A 55 -13.63 1.34 -5.84
N SER A 56 -12.56 1.58 -6.61
CA SER A 56 -12.65 2.40 -7.81
C SER A 56 -13.53 1.79 -8.90
N GLU A 57 -13.51 0.46 -9.06
CA GLU A 57 -14.41 -0.25 -9.96
C GLU A 57 -15.89 -0.15 -9.53
N ILE A 58 -16.18 -0.28 -8.23
CA ILE A 58 -17.55 -0.19 -7.70
C ILE A 58 -18.10 1.22 -7.85
N ILE A 59 -17.29 2.24 -7.56
CA ILE A 59 -17.67 3.64 -7.70
C ILE A 59 -17.85 4.01 -9.18
N ASP A 60 -16.94 3.59 -10.07
CA ASP A 60 -17.11 3.79 -11.51
C ASP A 60 -18.44 3.19 -11.99
N LYS A 61 -18.65 1.90 -11.72
CA LYS A 61 -19.77 1.14 -12.27
C LYS A 61 -21.13 1.57 -11.71
N ASN A 62 -21.21 1.79 -10.40
CA ASN A 62 -22.50 1.90 -9.73
C ASN A 62 -22.84 3.33 -9.27
N TYR A 63 -21.86 4.24 -9.28
CA TYR A 63 -22.08 5.64 -8.90
C TYR A 63 -21.83 6.58 -10.08
N ILE A 64 -20.62 6.60 -10.64
CA ILE A 64 -20.23 7.51 -11.74
C ILE A 64 -21.05 7.24 -13.01
N LYS A 65 -21.12 5.97 -13.44
CA LYS A 65 -21.89 5.55 -14.62
C LYS A 65 -23.41 5.52 -14.39
N ASN A 66 -23.84 5.67 -13.14
CA ASN A 66 -25.25 5.76 -12.76
C ASN A 66 -25.64 7.20 -12.41
N ASP A 67 -25.08 8.17 -13.14
CA ASP A 67 -25.38 9.60 -13.03
C ASP A 67 -25.33 10.17 -11.59
N PHE A 68 -24.41 9.64 -10.76
CA PHE A 68 -24.18 10.09 -9.38
C PHE A 68 -25.41 9.96 -8.48
N GLN A 69 -26.25 8.94 -8.70
CA GLN A 69 -27.38 8.62 -7.84
C GLN A 69 -26.97 7.83 -6.60
N ASP A 70 -27.78 7.91 -5.54
CA ASP A 70 -27.63 7.14 -4.29
C ASP A 70 -26.27 7.34 -3.59
N SER A 71 -25.74 8.58 -3.56
CA SER A 71 -24.43 8.91 -2.98
C SER A 71 -24.26 8.42 -1.53
N GLU A 72 -25.29 8.56 -0.70
CA GLU A 72 -25.31 8.08 0.70
C GLU A 72 -25.02 6.59 0.83
N LYS A 73 -25.50 5.76 -0.12
CA LYS A 73 -25.30 4.31 -0.11
C LYS A 73 -23.82 3.95 -0.23
N PHE A 74 -23.06 4.76 -0.96
CA PHE A 74 -21.64 4.53 -1.21
C PHE A 74 -20.75 5.25 -0.20
N GLN A 75 -21.22 6.31 0.45
CA GLN A 75 -20.42 7.11 1.38
C GLN A 75 -19.77 6.24 2.48
N LEU A 76 -20.55 5.39 3.16
CA LEU A 76 -20.02 4.51 4.20
C LEU A 76 -18.98 3.52 3.66
N TYR A 77 -19.21 2.99 2.46
CA TYR A 77 -18.27 2.07 1.80
C TYR A 77 -16.95 2.75 1.43
N VAL A 78 -17.03 3.95 0.87
CA VAL A 78 -15.86 4.77 0.52
C VAL A 78 -15.08 5.13 1.77
N ASN A 79 -15.75 5.66 2.79
CA ASN A 79 -15.13 6.04 4.04
C ASN A 79 -14.41 4.86 4.70
N GLN A 80 -15.08 3.72 4.85
CA GLN A 80 -14.47 2.52 5.42
C GLN A 80 -13.24 2.07 4.63
N THR A 81 -13.32 2.05 3.30
CA THR A 81 -12.20 1.58 2.47
C THR A 81 -11.00 2.53 2.53
N CYS A 82 -11.25 3.84 2.47
CA CYS A 82 -10.21 4.87 2.55
C CYS A 82 -9.47 4.86 3.90
N HIS A 83 -10.21 4.68 5.01
CA HIS A 83 -9.63 4.68 6.35
C HIS A 83 -9.05 3.32 6.78
N HIS A 84 -9.47 2.23 6.13
CA HIS A 84 -8.93 0.88 6.36
C HIS A 84 -7.58 0.63 5.69
N PHE A 85 -7.21 1.38 4.65
CA PHE A 85 -5.91 1.25 4.01
C PHE A 85 -4.79 1.64 4.99
N SER A 86 -4.24 0.63 5.69
CA SER A 86 -3.48 0.87 6.90
C SER A 86 -2.46 -0.24 7.18
N TYR A 87 -1.36 -0.24 6.43
CA TYR A 87 -0.07 -0.81 6.86
C TYR A 87 0.15 -2.31 6.65
N ALA A 88 -0.47 -2.97 5.67
CA ALA A 88 -0.20 -4.37 5.43
C ALA A 88 1.19 -4.58 4.76
N GLY A 89 2.26 -4.45 5.57
CA GLY A 89 3.67 -4.52 5.18
C GLY A 89 4.63 -3.55 5.87
N GLY A 90 4.13 -2.65 6.72
CA GLY A 90 4.91 -1.60 7.40
C GLY A 90 4.66 -0.20 6.82
N SER A 91 4.88 0.83 7.64
CA SER A 91 4.73 2.24 7.23
C SER A 91 5.84 2.65 6.27
N THR A 92 5.60 2.51 4.97
CA THR A 92 6.50 3.03 3.91
C THR A 92 5.97 4.34 3.37
N GLU A 93 6.85 5.14 2.76
CA GLU A 93 6.45 6.37 2.07
C GLU A 93 5.35 6.11 1.02
N LEU A 94 5.44 4.98 0.29
CA LEU A 94 4.44 4.54 -0.68
C LEU A 94 3.05 4.41 -0.05
N THR A 95 2.95 3.69 1.06
CA THR A 95 1.68 3.52 1.79
C THR A 95 1.16 4.82 2.38
N VAL A 96 2.06 5.69 2.87
CA VAL A 96 1.70 7.00 3.44
C VAL A 96 1.14 7.91 2.36
N ASN A 97 1.78 7.99 1.20
CA ASN A 97 1.34 8.83 0.08
C ASN A 97 -0.06 8.42 -0.40
N MET A 98 -0.32 7.11 -0.58
CA MET A 98 -1.64 6.63 -0.95
C MET A 98 -2.68 6.87 0.15
N ARG A 99 -2.35 6.62 1.42
CA ARG A 99 -3.26 6.89 2.54
C ARG A 99 -3.64 8.38 2.64
N ASN A 100 -2.67 9.27 2.45
CA ASN A 100 -2.92 10.71 2.44
C ASN A 100 -3.89 11.10 1.34
N PHE A 101 -3.71 10.58 0.12
CA PHE A 101 -4.68 10.77 -0.96
C PHE A 101 -6.09 10.29 -0.57
N LEU A 102 -6.22 9.07 -0.05
CA LEU A 102 -7.51 8.48 0.29
C LEU A 102 -8.25 9.28 1.36
N VAL A 103 -7.55 9.64 2.44
CA VAL A 103 -8.15 10.27 3.62
C VAL A 103 -8.29 11.79 3.48
N LEU A 104 -7.39 12.45 2.74
CA LEU A 104 -7.37 13.92 2.64
C LEU A 104 -7.98 14.44 1.34
N SER A 105 -8.22 13.57 0.34
CA SER A 105 -8.71 13.99 -0.97
C SER A 105 -9.93 13.20 -1.41
N TYR A 106 -9.80 11.87 -1.49
CA TYR A 106 -10.86 11.03 -2.04
C TYR A 106 -12.11 10.98 -1.15
N ASP A 107 -11.96 10.58 0.11
CA ASP A 107 -13.06 10.50 1.08
C ASP A 107 -13.72 11.87 1.35
N PRO A 108 -12.97 12.97 1.56
CA PRO A 108 -13.58 14.29 1.73
C PRO A 108 -14.40 14.76 0.52
N LEU A 109 -13.88 14.60 -0.71
CA LEU A 109 -14.63 14.99 -1.90
C LEU A 109 -15.88 14.13 -2.09
N PHE A 110 -15.77 12.81 -1.84
CA PHE A 110 -16.92 11.91 -1.91
C PHE A 110 -17.97 12.27 -0.86
N THR A 111 -17.53 12.63 0.34
CA THR A 111 -18.40 13.09 1.43
C THR A 111 -19.15 14.35 1.04
N ASP A 112 -18.48 15.34 0.45
CA ASP A 112 -19.14 16.56 -0.06
C ASP A 112 -20.22 16.25 -1.10
N LEU A 113 -19.91 15.35 -2.05
CA LEU A 113 -20.87 14.85 -3.05
C LEU A 113 -22.04 14.04 -2.45
N SER A 114 -21.88 13.56 -1.22
CA SER A 114 -22.87 12.73 -0.51
C SER A 114 -23.65 13.50 0.55
N LEU A 115 -23.44 14.81 0.69
CA LEU A 115 -24.17 15.62 1.65
C LEU A 115 -25.66 15.69 1.30
N GLU A 116 -26.51 15.66 2.33
CA GLU A 116 -27.96 15.93 2.20
C GLU A 116 -28.22 17.35 1.65
N LYS A 117 -27.29 18.28 1.93
CA LYS A 117 -27.27 19.62 1.31
C LYS A 117 -26.50 19.52 0.00
N ASP A 118 -26.92 20.26 -1.01
CA ASP A 118 -26.22 20.30 -2.30
C ASP A 118 -24.69 20.53 -2.08
N PRO A 119 -23.83 19.79 -2.80
CA PRO A 119 -22.38 19.92 -2.69
C PRO A 119 -21.93 21.35 -3.04
N LEU A 120 -20.77 21.77 -2.53
CA LEU A 120 -20.29 23.14 -2.69
C LEU A 120 -20.22 23.58 -4.16
N ASN A 121 -19.77 22.69 -5.04
CA ASN A 121 -19.91 22.80 -6.49
C ASN A 121 -19.98 21.40 -7.13
N LYS A 122 -21.20 20.95 -7.46
CA LYS A 122 -21.47 19.60 -7.98
C LYS A 122 -20.67 19.26 -9.23
N GLU A 123 -20.64 20.16 -10.21
CA GLU A 123 -19.98 19.91 -11.50
C GLU A 123 -18.47 19.70 -11.31
N LYS A 124 -17.83 20.58 -10.52
CA LYS A 124 -16.39 20.48 -10.28
C LYS A 124 -16.03 19.26 -9.43
N ALA A 125 -16.83 18.93 -8.42
CA ALA A 125 -16.61 17.75 -7.61
C ALA A 125 -16.76 16.46 -8.42
N ILE A 126 -17.74 16.38 -9.32
CA ILE A 126 -17.92 15.25 -10.24
C ILE A 126 -16.70 15.08 -11.15
N GLU A 127 -16.21 16.17 -11.76
CA GLU A 127 -15.03 16.14 -12.63
C GLU A 127 -13.81 15.61 -11.88
N LEU A 128 -13.57 16.14 -10.67
CA LEU A 128 -12.46 15.71 -9.81
C LEU A 128 -12.59 14.25 -9.38
N LEU A 129 -13.78 13.81 -8.98
CA LEU A 129 -14.01 12.43 -8.57
C LEU A 129 -13.74 11.45 -9.72
N LYS A 130 -14.21 11.74 -10.95
CA LYS A 130 -13.93 10.90 -12.12
C LYS A 130 -12.43 10.73 -12.33
N GLY A 131 -11.69 11.83 -12.36
CA GLY A 131 -10.22 11.79 -12.54
C GLY A 131 -9.52 11.01 -11.44
N MET A 132 -9.89 11.27 -10.17
CA MET A 132 -9.33 10.54 -9.03
C MET A 132 -9.61 9.05 -9.11
N ASN A 133 -10.84 8.67 -9.46
CA ASN A 133 -11.29 7.28 -9.51
C ASN A 133 -10.58 6.50 -10.62
N ASP A 134 -10.45 7.09 -11.81
CA ASP A 134 -9.78 6.47 -12.96
C ASP A 134 -8.29 6.24 -12.69
N GLU A 135 -7.59 7.25 -12.14
CA GLU A 135 -6.17 7.14 -11.82
C GLU A 135 -5.92 6.20 -10.63
N LEU A 136 -6.79 6.21 -9.61
CA LEU A 136 -6.74 5.24 -8.51
C LEU A 136 -6.88 3.80 -9.02
N MET A 137 -7.84 3.55 -9.92
CA MET A 137 -8.05 2.25 -10.53
C MET A 137 -6.81 1.80 -11.30
N SER A 138 -6.24 2.69 -12.13
CA SER A 138 -5.04 2.39 -12.92
C SER A 138 -3.83 2.08 -12.04
N ILE A 139 -3.51 2.93 -11.06
CA ILE A 139 -2.36 2.72 -10.15
C ILE A 139 -2.53 1.42 -9.36
N SER A 140 -3.74 1.17 -8.83
CA SER A 140 -4.02 -0.04 -8.06
C SER A 140 -3.87 -1.29 -8.91
N LYS A 141 -4.43 -1.29 -10.12
CA LYS A 141 -4.31 -2.39 -11.08
C LYS A 141 -2.85 -2.66 -11.43
N ASP A 142 -2.08 -1.62 -11.74
CA ASP A 142 -0.68 -1.77 -12.11
C ASP A 142 0.14 -2.43 -11.00
N ILE A 143 -0.13 -2.10 -9.73
CA ILE A 143 0.55 -2.72 -8.57
C ILE A 143 0.11 -4.17 -8.36
N ILE A 144 -1.18 -4.48 -8.52
CA ILE A 144 -1.72 -5.84 -8.40
C ILE A 144 -1.17 -6.74 -9.50
N ASP A 145 -1.03 -6.23 -10.72
CA ASP A 145 -0.59 -7.00 -11.89
C ASP A 145 0.95 -7.19 -11.93
N MET A 146 1.70 -6.55 -11.03
CA MET A 146 3.14 -6.80 -10.87
C MET A 146 3.42 -8.27 -10.51
N LYS A 147 4.52 -8.80 -11.06
CA LYS A 147 5.02 -10.13 -10.68
C LYS A 147 5.52 -10.12 -9.23
N ASP A 148 5.44 -11.26 -8.55
CA ASP A 148 5.83 -11.38 -7.13
C ASP A 148 7.28 -10.93 -6.86
N ASN A 149 8.20 -11.20 -7.79
CA ASN A 149 9.59 -10.76 -7.69
C ASN A 149 9.79 -9.24 -7.87
N GLU A 150 8.85 -8.55 -8.53
CA GLU A 150 8.81 -7.09 -8.58
C GLU A 150 8.15 -6.51 -7.34
N LYS A 151 7.08 -7.14 -6.84
CA LYS A 151 6.43 -6.78 -5.57
C LYS A 151 7.39 -6.90 -4.39
N GLU A 152 8.26 -7.90 -4.37
CA GLU A 152 9.30 -8.01 -3.33
C GLU A 152 10.24 -6.79 -3.30
N LYS A 153 10.49 -6.15 -4.45
CA LYS A 153 11.32 -4.94 -4.51
C LYS A 153 10.63 -3.74 -3.84
N LEU A 154 9.29 -3.71 -3.82
CA LEU A 154 8.53 -2.67 -3.11
C LEU A 154 8.67 -2.76 -1.58
N LEU A 155 9.19 -3.87 -1.04
CA LEU A 155 9.43 -4.00 0.40
C LEU A 155 10.67 -3.24 0.87
N ASN A 156 11.53 -2.79 -0.05
CA ASN A 156 12.76 -2.08 0.28
C ASN A 156 12.78 -0.70 -0.39
N PRO A 157 12.74 0.39 0.40
CA PRO A 157 12.72 1.77 -0.10
C PRO A 157 13.91 2.17 -0.98
N LYS A 158 15.01 1.42 -0.92
CA LYS A 158 16.23 1.69 -1.67
C LYS A 158 16.23 1.10 -3.09
N THR A 159 15.24 0.29 -3.45
CA THR A 159 15.20 -0.31 -4.79
C THR A 159 14.69 0.70 -5.82
N SER A 160 15.19 0.62 -7.05
CA SER A 160 14.72 1.47 -8.14
C SER A 160 13.22 1.34 -8.39
N LYS A 161 12.69 0.12 -8.28
CA LYS A 161 11.25 -0.15 -8.45
C LYS A 161 10.41 0.52 -7.36
N PHE A 162 10.85 0.49 -6.10
CA PHE A 162 10.16 1.23 -5.04
C PHE A 162 10.15 2.73 -5.34
N ILE A 163 11.32 3.30 -5.69
CA ILE A 163 11.47 4.73 -5.95
C ILE A 163 10.55 5.17 -7.09
N GLU A 164 10.52 4.40 -8.18
CA GLU A 164 9.66 4.62 -9.35
C GLU A 164 8.17 4.64 -8.96
N VAL A 165 7.70 3.58 -8.28
CA VAL A 165 6.28 3.44 -7.92
C VAL A 165 5.87 4.47 -6.87
N ASN A 166 6.72 4.73 -5.87
CA ASN A 166 6.49 5.76 -4.87
C ASN A 166 6.41 7.15 -5.49
N ALA A 167 7.31 7.50 -6.42
CA ALA A 167 7.27 8.79 -7.10
C ALA A 167 5.94 8.99 -7.84
N ARG A 168 5.49 7.98 -8.59
CA ARG A 168 4.19 8.02 -9.29
C ARG A 168 3.02 8.18 -8.32
N VAL A 169 2.99 7.43 -7.22
CA VAL A 169 1.93 7.53 -6.21
C VAL A 169 1.96 8.89 -5.50
N LYS A 170 3.15 9.43 -5.24
CA LYS A 170 3.34 10.75 -4.65
C LYS A 170 2.85 11.85 -5.58
N GLU A 171 3.21 11.83 -6.85
CA GLU A 171 2.75 12.82 -7.84
C GLU A 171 1.23 12.80 -7.98
N PHE A 172 0.63 11.60 -8.02
CA PHE A 172 -0.81 11.41 -7.99
C PHE A 172 -1.45 12.00 -6.73
N ALA A 173 -0.91 11.68 -5.55
CA ALA A 173 -1.43 12.18 -4.29
C ALA A 173 -1.32 13.71 -4.18
N ASP A 174 -0.17 14.29 -4.54
CA ASP A 174 0.08 15.73 -4.50
C ASP A 174 -0.85 16.49 -5.47
N LYS A 175 -1.04 15.95 -6.68
CA LYS A 175 -1.96 16.51 -7.69
C LYS A 175 -3.37 16.66 -7.13
N TYR A 176 -3.92 15.60 -6.56
CA TYR A 176 -5.30 15.60 -6.08
C TYR A 176 -5.47 16.24 -4.70
N ALA A 177 -4.46 16.17 -3.83
CA ALA A 177 -4.44 16.94 -2.60
C ALA A 177 -4.56 18.44 -2.89
N LYS A 178 -3.79 18.94 -3.85
CA LYS A 178 -3.90 20.32 -4.28
C LYS A 178 -5.27 20.62 -4.92
N ALA A 179 -5.72 19.79 -5.85
CA ALA A 179 -6.98 20.04 -6.56
C ALA A 179 -8.21 20.04 -5.63
N VAL A 180 -8.25 19.13 -4.65
CA VAL A 180 -9.33 19.05 -3.65
C VAL A 180 -9.20 20.19 -2.64
N TYR A 181 -7.98 20.55 -2.22
CA TYR A 181 -7.76 21.74 -1.39
C TYR A 181 -8.28 23.01 -2.07
N ASP A 182 -7.93 23.22 -3.35
CA ASP A 182 -8.37 24.38 -4.12
C ASP A 182 -9.90 24.39 -4.29
N TYR A 183 -10.53 23.23 -4.50
CA TYR A 183 -11.99 23.07 -4.51
C TYR A 183 -12.63 23.56 -3.20
N PHE A 184 -12.23 22.99 -2.06
CA PHE A 184 -12.81 23.37 -0.78
C PHE A 184 -12.50 24.81 -0.40
N ARG A 185 -11.32 25.33 -0.74
CA ARG A 185 -10.95 26.72 -0.48
C ARG A 185 -11.78 27.71 -1.32
N GLN A 186 -12.09 27.36 -2.57
CA GLN A 186 -12.81 28.25 -3.47
C GLN A 186 -14.31 28.28 -3.19
N TYR A 187 -14.90 27.13 -2.83
CA TYR A 187 -16.35 26.98 -2.70
C TYR A 187 -16.84 26.81 -1.25
N GLY A 188 -15.95 26.39 -0.34
CA GLY A 188 -16.21 26.33 1.09
C GLY A 188 -16.07 27.72 1.71
N LYS A 189 -17.21 28.33 2.03
CA LYS A 189 -17.29 29.68 2.62
C LYS A 189 -16.49 29.83 3.90
#